data_AF-A0A2V8U7P6-F1
#
_entry.id   AF-A0A2V8U7P6-F1
#
_cell.length_a   1.000
_cell.length_b   1.000
_cell.length_c   1.000
_cell.angle_alpha   90.00
_cell.angle_beta   90.00
_cell.angle_gamma   90.00
#
_symmetry.space_group_name_H-M   'P 1'
#
loop_
_entity.id
_entity.type
_entity.pdbx_description
1 polymer ?
#
loop_
_entity_poly.entity_id
_entity_poly.type
_entity_poly.pdbx_seq_one_letter_code
_entity_poly.pdbx_strand_id
1 'polypeptide(L)'
;MEETLRALGEILLKAVPTFVLVFLLYLYLSRMFFRPLEEVLKKRYEATEGARKLADESLAKAAAKTAEYEAAIRAARGEVYNELGQLRRQLQADHTASIEKARHEAEAQISDAKAELQQEVSRLKQQLAGESDALATQIAESILGRRAA
;
A
#
# COMPACT_ATOMS: atom_id res chain seq x y z
N MET A 1 22.96 -58.04 -71.03
CA MET A 1 22.35 -57.29 -69.91
C MET A 1 21.95 -58.21 -68.75
N GLU A 2 21.54 -59.47 -68.99
CA GLU A 2 21.26 -60.42 -67.89
C GLU A 2 22.52 -60.91 -67.17
N GLU A 3 23.63 -61.16 -67.87
CA GLU A 3 24.90 -61.57 -67.24
C GLU A 3 25.49 -60.50 -66.32
N THR A 4 25.37 -59.23 -66.70
CA THR A 4 25.79 -58.09 -65.86
C THR A 4 24.92 -57.97 -64.61
N LEU A 5 23.62 -58.28 -64.69
CA LEU A 5 22.73 -58.28 -63.53
C LEU A 5 23.00 -59.45 -62.57
N ARG A 6 23.35 -60.63 -63.09
CA ARG A 6 23.77 -61.78 -62.26
C ARG A 6 25.11 -61.52 -61.58
N ALA A 7 26.09 -60.97 -62.30
CA ALA A 7 27.39 -60.61 -61.74
C ALA A 7 27.27 -59.53 -60.64
N LEU A 8 26.41 -58.53 -60.84
CA LEU A 8 26.10 -57.54 -59.81
C LEU A 8 25.42 -58.17 -58.59
N GLY A 9 24.50 -59.13 -58.81
CA GLY A 9 23.83 -59.88 -57.73
C GLY A 9 24.80 -60.70 -56.88
N GLU A 10 25.76 -61.42 -57.50
CA GLU A 10 26.79 -62.18 -56.78
C GLU A 10 27.71 -61.28 -55.95
N ILE A 11 28.13 -60.14 -56.49
CA ILE A 11 28.97 -59.16 -55.76
C ILE A 11 28.19 -58.62 -54.56
N LEU A 12 26.90 -58.32 -54.73
CA LEU A 12 26.05 -57.84 -53.65
C LEU A 12 25.88 -58.90 -52.56
N LEU A 13 25.64 -60.16 -52.95
CA LEU A 13 25.48 -61.28 -52.02
C LEU A 13 26.77 -61.53 -51.22
N LYS A 14 27.94 -61.39 -51.86
CA LYS A 14 29.25 -61.50 -51.21
C LYS A 14 29.57 -60.30 -50.31
N ALA A 15 28.96 -59.14 -50.56
CA ALA A 15 29.09 -57.96 -49.71
C ALA A 15 28.18 -58.00 -48.47
N VAL A 16 27.07 -58.76 -48.49
CA VAL A 16 26.14 -58.87 -47.33
C VAL A 16 26.85 -59.23 -46.03
N PRO A 17 27.74 -60.25 -45.95
CA PRO A 17 28.48 -60.56 -44.73
C PRO A 17 29.35 -59.40 -44.23
N THR A 18 29.99 -58.67 -45.15
CA THR A 18 30.80 -57.49 -44.81
C THR A 18 29.94 -56.37 -44.23
N PHE A 19 28.77 -56.11 -44.82
CA PHE A 19 27.81 -55.14 -44.29
C PHE A 19 27.29 -55.53 -42.91
N VAL A 20 26.97 -56.79 -42.68
CA VAL A 20 26.55 -57.29 -41.36
C VAL A 20 27.67 -57.11 -40.33
N LEU A 21 28.92 -57.40 -40.70
CA LEU A 21 30.07 -57.23 -39.82
C LEU A 21 30.33 -55.76 -39.49
N VAL A 22 30.26 -54.87 -40.48
CA VAL A 22 30.38 -53.41 -40.28
C VAL A 22 29.23 -52.89 -39.43
N PHE A 23 28.01 -53.39 -39.62
CA PHE A 23 26.85 -53.00 -38.81
C PHE A 23 27.00 -53.45 -37.35
N LEU A 24 27.44 -54.67 -37.10
CA LEU A 24 27.75 -55.17 -35.75
C LEU A 24 28.87 -54.36 -35.09
N LEU A 25 29.92 -54.05 -35.85
CA LEU A 25 31.02 -53.18 -35.38
C LEU A 25 30.51 -51.78 -35.03
N TYR A 26 29.65 -51.19 -35.87
CA TYR A 26 29.02 -49.91 -35.60
C TYR A 26 28.19 -49.93 -34.30
N LEU A 27 27.36 -50.96 -34.09
CA LEU A 27 26.59 -51.10 -32.86
C LEU A 27 27.49 -51.24 -31.63
N TYR A 28 28.56 -52.04 -31.74
CA TYR A 28 29.54 -52.19 -30.67
C TYR A 28 30.23 -50.86 -30.34
N LEU A 29 30.73 -50.15 -31.35
CA LEU A 29 31.43 -48.87 -31.16
C LEU A 29 30.49 -47.77 -30.65
N SER A 30 29.26 -47.72 -31.16
CA SER A 30 28.19 -46.82 -30.71
C SER A 30 27.91 -47.02 -29.21
N ARG A 31 27.74 -48.27 -28.78
CA ARG A 31 27.42 -48.60 -27.39
C ARG A 31 28.61 -48.44 -26.44
N MET A 32 29.80 -48.84 -26.87
CA MET A 32 31.00 -48.98 -26.02
C MET A 32 31.89 -47.74 -26.01
N PHE A 33 31.91 -46.95 -27.08
CA PHE A 33 32.84 -45.82 -27.22
C PHE A 33 32.13 -44.48 -27.31
N PHE A 34 31.16 -44.34 -28.21
CA PHE A 34 30.52 -43.04 -28.45
C PHE A 34 29.64 -42.59 -27.27
N ARG A 35 28.84 -43.49 -26.68
CA ARG A 35 28.04 -43.16 -25.49
C ARG A 35 28.86 -42.69 -24.29
N PRO A 36 29.88 -43.44 -23.81
CA PRO A 36 30.66 -42.96 -22.67
C PRO A 36 31.46 -41.70 -23.00
N LEU A 37 31.91 -41.51 -24.25
CA LEU A 37 32.58 -40.28 -24.67
C LEU A 37 31.64 -39.07 -24.57
N GLU A 38 30.39 -39.21 -25.02
CA GLU A 38 29.37 -38.16 -24.92
C GLU A 38 29.02 -37.84 -23.46
N GLU A 39 28.89 -38.86 -22.60
CA GLU A 39 28.67 -38.66 -21.16
C GLU A 39 29.83 -37.91 -20.48
N VAL A 40 31.08 -38.21 -20.83
CA VAL A 40 32.26 -37.52 -20.26
C VAL A 40 32.34 -36.08 -20.76
N LEU A 41 32.07 -35.84 -22.05
CA LEU A 41 32.00 -34.47 -22.59
C LEU A 41 30.88 -33.68 -21.93
N LYS A 42 29.70 -34.27 -21.74
CA LYS A 42 28.58 -33.65 -21.03
C LYS A 42 28.94 -33.34 -19.58
N LYS A 43 29.55 -34.28 -18.85
CA LYS A 43 30.03 -34.06 -17.47
C LYS A 43 31.05 -32.93 -17.38
N ARG A 44 31.97 -32.83 -18.36
CA ARG A 44 32.92 -31.72 -18.42
C ARG A 44 32.23 -30.39 -18.71
N TYR A 45 31.30 -30.37 -19.65
CA TYR A 45 30.50 -29.19 -19.97
C TYR A 45 29.67 -28.71 -18.79
N GLU A 46 29.01 -29.64 -18.08
CA GLU A 46 28.26 -29.35 -16.85
C GLU A 46 29.17 -28.83 -15.73
N ALA A 47 30.37 -29.40 -15.57
CA ALA A 47 31.32 -28.97 -14.55
C ALA A 47 31.93 -27.59 -14.82
N THR A 48 32.10 -27.18 -16.09
CA THR A 48 32.71 -25.89 -16.43
C THR A 48 31.68 -24.80 -16.75
N GLU A 49 30.81 -25.03 -17.73
CA GLU A 49 29.81 -24.06 -18.18
C GLU A 49 28.47 -24.21 -17.45
N GLY A 50 28.08 -25.45 -17.12
CA GLY A 50 26.85 -25.71 -16.37
C GLY A 50 26.87 -25.07 -14.98
N ALA A 51 27.98 -25.20 -14.25
CA ALA A 51 28.15 -24.58 -12.94
C ALA A 51 28.09 -23.04 -12.99
N ARG A 52 28.67 -22.42 -14.04
CA ARG A 52 28.57 -20.96 -14.26
C ARG A 52 27.14 -20.54 -14.58
N LYS A 53 26.47 -21.23 -15.51
CA LYS A 53 25.06 -20.95 -15.86
C LYS A 53 24.14 -21.11 -14.64
N LEU A 54 24.34 -22.15 -13.82
CA LEU A 54 23.56 -22.37 -12.62
C LEU A 54 23.80 -21.27 -11.57
N ALA A 55 25.05 -20.80 -11.43
CA ALA A 55 25.38 -19.67 -10.56
C ALA A 55 24.71 -18.38 -11.06
N ASP A 56 24.77 -18.09 -12.36
CA ASP A 56 24.13 -16.93 -12.96
C ASP A 56 22.60 -16.98 -12.81
N GLU A 57 21.98 -18.14 -13.02
CA GLU A 57 20.55 -18.33 -12.77
C GLU A 57 20.18 -18.14 -11.30
N SER A 58 21.01 -18.65 -10.39
CA SER A 58 20.80 -18.49 -8.95
C SER A 58 20.92 -17.02 -8.52
N LEU A 59 21.92 -16.31 -9.05
CA LEU A 59 22.10 -14.87 -8.82
C LEU A 59 20.95 -14.06 -9.43
N ALA A 60 20.49 -14.42 -10.63
CA ALA A 60 19.34 -13.77 -11.25
C ALA A 60 18.06 -13.98 -10.43
N LYS A 61 17.82 -15.20 -9.92
CA LYS A 61 16.71 -15.50 -9.02
C LYS A 61 16.80 -14.73 -7.71
N ALA A 62 17.98 -14.66 -7.11
CA ALA A 62 18.22 -13.90 -5.89
C ALA A 62 17.99 -12.40 -6.12
N ALA A 63 18.53 -11.83 -7.21
CA ALA A 63 18.34 -10.43 -7.57
C ALA A 63 16.87 -10.10 -7.85
N ALA A 64 16.15 -10.97 -8.56
CA ALA A 64 14.70 -10.82 -8.78
C ALA A 64 13.93 -10.81 -7.47
N LYS A 65 14.25 -11.73 -6.54
CA LYS A 65 13.62 -11.76 -5.22
C LYS A 65 13.94 -10.51 -4.41
N THR A 66 15.20 -10.05 -4.40
CA THR A 66 15.58 -8.80 -3.73
C THR A 66 14.82 -7.61 -4.30
N ALA A 67 14.68 -7.51 -5.63
CA ALA A 67 13.93 -6.45 -6.28
C ALA A 67 12.43 -6.49 -5.92
N GLU A 68 11.82 -7.68 -5.86
CA GLU A 68 10.44 -7.87 -5.38
C GLU A 68 10.29 -7.40 -3.92
N TYR A 69 11.20 -7.81 -3.03
CA TYR A 69 11.18 -7.39 -1.62
C TYR A 69 11.34 -5.88 -1.47
N GLU A 70 12.29 -5.27 -2.18
CA GLU A 70 12.48 -3.82 -2.14
C GLU A 70 11.27 -3.07 -2.67
N ALA A 71 10.65 -3.56 -3.76
CA ALA A 71 9.44 -2.96 -4.30
C ALA A 71 8.28 -3.04 -3.30
N ALA A 72 8.09 -4.19 -2.65
CA ALA A 72 7.08 -4.36 -1.61
C ALA A 72 7.31 -3.43 -0.41
N ILE A 73 8.56 -3.30 0.05
CA ILE A 73 8.91 -2.38 1.14
C ILE A 73 8.66 -0.93 0.74
N ARG A 74 9.01 -0.53 -0.49
CA ARG A 74 8.73 0.82 -1.00
C ARG A 74 7.23 1.10 -1.07
N ALA A 75 6.44 0.14 -1.56
CA ALA A 75 4.99 0.24 -1.63
C ALA A 75 4.37 0.38 -0.23
N ALA A 76 4.73 -0.50 0.71
CA ALA A 76 4.25 -0.46 2.08
C ALA A 76 4.60 0.87 2.78
N ARG A 77 5.82 1.38 2.59
CA ARG A 77 6.20 2.71 3.10
C ARG A 77 5.33 3.81 2.48
N GLY A 78 5.08 3.75 1.18
CA GLY A 78 4.22 4.71 0.48
C GLY A 78 2.80 4.72 1.04
N GLU A 79 2.23 3.54 1.29
CA GLU A 79 0.91 3.38 1.92
C GLU A 79 0.86 4.00 3.31
N VAL A 80 1.84 3.70 4.17
CA VAL A 80 1.94 4.28 5.52
C VAL A 80 2.03 5.81 5.47
N TYR A 81 2.84 6.37 4.56
CA TYR A 81 2.93 7.84 4.42
C TYR A 81 1.62 8.45 3.96
N ASN A 82 0.90 7.80 3.05
CA ASN A 82 -0.40 8.27 2.59
C ASN A 82 -1.44 8.22 3.72
N GLU A 83 -1.50 7.13 4.47
CA GLU A 83 -2.41 6.96 5.61
C GLU A 83 -2.11 8.00 6.70
N LEU A 84 -0.84 8.17 7.07
CA LEU A 84 -0.42 9.18 8.04
C LEU A 84 -0.76 10.61 7.56
N GLY A 85 -0.59 10.87 6.26
CA GLY A 85 -0.98 12.12 5.63
C GLY A 85 -2.48 12.38 5.72
N GLN A 86 -3.31 11.37 5.47
CA GLN A 86 -4.77 11.47 5.58
C GLN A 86 -5.20 11.66 7.04
N LEU A 87 -4.66 10.87 7.96
CA LEU A 87 -4.93 10.98 9.39
C LEU A 87 -4.58 12.37 9.91
N ARG A 88 -3.42 12.92 9.53
CA ARG A 88 -3.01 14.27 9.93
C ARG A 88 -3.98 15.35 9.42
N ARG A 89 -4.45 15.22 8.17
CA ARG A 89 -5.45 16.16 7.61
C ARG A 89 -6.78 16.07 8.34
N GLN A 90 -7.25 14.85 8.64
CA GLN A 90 -8.47 14.62 9.40
C GLN A 90 -8.37 15.23 10.79
N LEU A 91 -7.29 14.94 11.53
CA LEU A 91 -7.06 15.53 12.86
C LEU A 91 -7.01 17.06 12.83
N GLN A 92 -6.39 17.66 11.82
CA GLN A 92 -6.38 19.12 11.66
C GLN A 92 -7.77 19.69 11.36
N ALA A 93 -8.56 19.01 10.53
CA ALA A 93 -9.92 19.39 10.21
C ALA A 93 -10.82 19.28 11.44
N ASP A 94 -10.75 18.17 12.17
CA ASP A 94 -11.53 17.93 13.39
C ASP A 94 -11.16 18.92 14.49
N HIS A 95 -9.87 19.22 14.66
CA HIS A 95 -9.41 20.21 15.62
C HIS A 95 -9.94 21.61 15.29
N THR A 96 -9.84 22.02 14.03
CA THR A 96 -10.38 23.31 13.57
C THR A 96 -11.89 23.35 13.77
N ALA A 97 -12.61 22.31 13.38
CA ALA A 97 -14.06 22.22 13.56
C ALA A 97 -14.47 22.29 15.04
N SER A 98 -13.73 21.62 15.92
CA SER A 98 -13.99 21.67 17.37
C SER A 98 -13.75 23.07 17.95
N ILE A 99 -12.71 23.77 17.51
CA ILE A 99 -12.42 25.15 17.95
C ILE A 99 -13.52 26.09 17.46
N GLU A 100 -13.91 26.01 16.18
CA GLU A 100 -14.95 26.87 15.62
C GLU A 100 -16.30 26.60 16.27
N LYS A 101 -16.63 25.34 16.56
CA LYS A 101 -17.82 25.00 17.34
C LYS A 101 -17.80 25.63 18.73
N ALA A 102 -16.69 25.49 19.47
CA ALA A 102 -16.55 26.08 20.80
C ALA A 102 -16.63 27.61 20.77
N ARG A 103 -16.08 28.25 19.73
CA ARG A 103 -16.21 29.71 19.52
C ARG A 103 -17.66 30.12 19.29
N HIS A 104 -18.37 29.45 18.39
CA HIS A 104 -19.78 29.72 18.14
C HIS A 104 -20.64 29.54 19.38
N GLU A 105 -20.40 28.49 20.17
CA GLU A 105 -21.09 28.27 21.44
C GLU A 105 -20.81 29.39 22.45
N ALA A 106 -19.55 29.82 22.57
CA ALA A 106 -19.17 30.93 23.44
C ALA A 106 -19.78 32.27 22.99
N GLU A 107 -19.79 32.54 21.69
CA GLU A 107 -20.42 33.74 21.11
C GLU A 107 -21.93 33.75 21.36
N ALA A 108 -22.61 32.61 21.19
CA ALA A 108 -24.02 32.46 21.50
C ALA A 108 -24.29 32.73 22.99
N GLN A 109 -23.52 32.11 23.89
CA GLN A 109 -23.64 32.35 25.34
C GLN A 109 -23.43 33.82 25.72
N ILE A 110 -22.46 34.50 25.11
CA ILE A 110 -22.22 35.93 25.35
C ILE A 110 -23.39 36.77 24.86
N SER A 111 -23.97 36.43 23.69
CA SER A 111 -25.13 37.13 23.15
C SER A 111 -26.36 36.96 24.04
N ASP A 112 -26.62 35.73 24.49
CA ASP A 112 -27.75 35.38 25.36
C ASP A 112 -27.61 36.10 26.71
N ALA A 113 -26.44 36.02 27.35
CA ALA A 113 -26.17 36.72 28.61
C ALA A 113 -26.32 38.24 28.49
N LYS A 114 -25.93 38.84 27.35
CA LYS A 114 -26.15 40.27 27.09
C LYS A 114 -27.63 40.62 26.96
N ALA A 115 -28.41 39.77 26.29
CA ALA A 115 -29.85 39.96 26.13
C ALA A 115 -30.58 39.86 27.47
N GLU A 116 -30.24 38.85 28.28
CA GLU A 116 -30.77 38.68 29.64
C GLU A 116 -30.43 39.89 30.53
N LEU A 117 -29.17 40.34 30.50
CA LEU A 117 -28.73 41.50 31.27
C LEU A 117 -29.46 42.79 30.85
N GLN A 118 -29.71 42.99 29.55
CA GLN A 118 -30.51 44.13 29.08
C GLN A 118 -31.97 44.07 29.55
N GLN A 119 -32.59 42.88 29.53
CA GLN A 119 -33.94 42.69 30.08
C GLN A 119 -33.97 42.97 31.58
N GLU A 120 -33.00 42.45 32.33
CA GLU A 120 -32.93 42.63 33.78
C GLU A 120 -32.70 44.09 34.18
N VAL A 121 -31.81 44.80 33.48
CA VAL A 121 -31.61 46.24 33.66
C VAL A 121 -32.90 47.02 33.38
N SER A 122 -33.64 46.64 32.33
CA SER A 122 -34.90 47.31 31.98
C SER A 122 -35.97 47.07 33.05
N ARG A 123 -36.08 45.84 33.57
CA ARG A 123 -36.97 45.49 34.68
C ARG A 123 -36.62 46.25 35.96
N LEU A 124 -35.34 46.26 36.34
CA LEU A 124 -34.87 46.96 37.54
C LEU A 124 -35.10 48.47 37.45
N LYS A 125 -34.90 49.08 36.27
CA LYS A 125 -35.22 50.51 36.06
C LYS A 125 -36.70 50.80 36.26
N GLN A 126 -37.59 49.94 35.78
CA GLN A 126 -39.04 50.09 35.98
C GLN A 126 -39.43 49.93 37.46
N GLN A 127 -38.88 48.94 38.15
CA GLN A 127 -39.09 48.74 39.59
C GLN A 127 -38.60 49.94 40.40
N LEU A 128 -37.37 50.40 40.13
CA LEU A 128 -36.79 51.55 40.84
C LEU A 128 -37.58 52.84 40.61
N ALA A 129 -38.13 53.05 39.40
CA ALA A 129 -39.00 54.19 39.12
C ALA A 129 -40.29 54.13 39.97
N GLY A 130 -40.93 52.96 40.07
CA GLY A 130 -42.11 52.77 40.91
C GLY A 130 -41.82 52.94 42.40
N GLU A 131 -40.71 52.39 42.90
CA GLU A 131 -40.27 52.56 44.29
C GLU A 131 -39.94 54.02 44.61
N SER A 132 -39.31 54.74 43.68
CA SER A 132 -39.00 56.17 43.83
C SER A 132 -40.28 57.01 43.92
N ASP A 133 -41.29 56.70 43.12
CA ASP A 133 -42.58 57.41 43.12
C ASP A 133 -43.37 57.15 44.42
N ALA A 134 -43.34 55.91 44.92
CA ALA A 134 -43.90 55.54 46.22
C ALA A 134 -43.20 56.27 47.37
N LEU A 135 -41.86 56.34 47.36
CA LEU A 135 -41.08 57.09 48.34
C LEU A 135 -41.37 58.60 48.28
N ALA A 136 -41.47 59.17 47.08
CA ALA A 136 -41.81 60.59 46.90
C ALA A 136 -43.19 60.92 47.47
N THR A 137 -44.17 60.02 47.28
CA THR A 137 -45.52 60.14 47.84
C THR A 137 -45.50 60.09 49.36
N GLN A 138 -44.77 59.15 49.97
CA GLN A 138 -44.61 59.08 51.42
C GLN A 138 -43.94 60.33 52.01
N ILE A 139 -42.92 60.86 51.34
CA ILE A 139 -42.26 62.10 51.76
C ILE A 139 -43.26 63.27 51.70
N ALA A 140 -44.01 63.40 50.60
CA ALA A 140 -45.02 64.45 50.44
C ALA A 140 -46.11 64.37 51.53
N GLU A 141 -46.63 63.19 51.81
CA GLU A 141 -47.61 62.93 52.88
C GLU A 141 -47.04 63.30 54.26
N SER A 142 -45.77 62.97 54.55
CA SER A 142 -45.14 63.33 55.83
C SER A 142 -44.97 64.84 56.03
N ILE A 143 -44.70 65.58 54.95
CA ILE A 143 -44.53 67.05 54.98
C ILE A 143 -45.89 67.75 55.07
N LEU A 144 -46.91 67.26 54.38
CA LEU A 144 -48.27 67.79 54.43
C LEU A 144 -48.98 67.45 55.75
N GLY A 145 -48.83 66.24 56.26
CA GLY A 145 -49.39 65.81 57.54
C GLY A 145 -48.81 66.56 58.74
N ARG A 146 -47.55 67.01 58.66
CA ARG A 146 -46.92 67.83 59.71
C ARG A 146 -47.37 69.29 59.73
N ARG A 147 -47.97 69.80 58.64
CA ARG A 147 -48.52 71.18 58.57
C ARG A 147 -49.97 71.31 59.04
N ALA A 148 -50.67 70.19 59.24
CA ALA A 148 -52.07 70.16 59.65
C ALA A 148 -52.28 69.96 61.17
N ALA A 149 -51.21 70.04 61.97
CA ALA A 149 -51.22 69.96 63.43
C ALA A 149 -50.70 71.26 64.05
#